data_AF-A0A3N5ESZ7-F1
#
_entry.id   AF-A0A3N5ESZ7-F1
#
_cell.length_a   1.000
_cell.length_b   1.000
_cell.length_c   1.000
_cell.angle_alpha   90.00
_cell.angle_beta   90.00
_cell.angle_gamma   90.00
#
_symmetry.space_group_name_H-M   'P 1'
#
loop_
_entity.id
_entity.type
_entity.pdbx_description
1 polymer ?
#
loop_
_entity_poly.entity_id
_entity_poly.type
_entity_poly.pdbx_seq_one_letter_code
_entity_poly.pdbx_strand_id
1 'polypeptide(L)'
;MMDGFSFSEIIIIIIIAIIIYGKDLPQAARKLATMYSKFKRQLTDVREEISRQIPMDEIRNTMNVDLPSGPGGEPPTTPTLLTASPSESNVLLTWNASIGASTYTVRRSAGSQEPWLIVAMNIPELAWTDT
;
A
#
# COMPACT_ATOMS: atom_id res chain seq x y z
N MET A 1 -12.91 4.70 14.33
CA MET A 1 -13.41 3.71 13.37
C MET A 1 -12.77 4.01 12.03
N MET A 2 -11.54 3.52 11.89
CA MET A 2 -10.85 3.37 10.61
C MET A 2 -11.00 1.89 10.31
N ASP A 3 -12.02 1.51 9.57
CA ASP A 3 -12.27 0.12 9.21
C ASP A 3 -12.53 0.08 7.71
N GLY A 4 -11.57 -0.48 6.97
CA GLY A 4 -11.71 -0.67 5.53
C GLY A 4 -13.01 -1.39 5.22
N PHE A 5 -13.76 -0.83 4.28
CA PHE A 5 -14.94 -1.41 3.63
C PHE A 5 -15.77 -2.34 4.55
N SER A 6 -16.50 -1.73 5.48
CA SER A 6 -17.53 -2.44 6.25
C SER A 6 -18.54 -3.05 5.28
N PHE A 7 -19.10 -4.23 5.61
CA PHE A 7 -20.17 -4.87 4.81
C PHE A 7 -21.31 -3.90 4.48
N SER A 8 -21.56 -2.92 5.35
CA SER A 8 -22.54 -1.86 5.15
C SER A 8 -22.22 -0.96 3.94
N GLU A 9 -20.96 -0.61 3.69
CA GLU A 9 -20.55 0.21 2.54
C GLU A 9 -20.67 -0.56 1.23
N ILE A 10 -20.34 -1.85 1.20
CA ILE A 10 -20.54 -2.70 0.01
C ILE A 10 -22.03 -2.76 -0.34
N ILE A 11 -22.90 -2.92 0.66
CA ILE A 11 -24.36 -2.90 0.45
C ILE A 11 -24.82 -1.54 -0.08
N ILE A 12 -24.29 -0.43 0.45
CA ILE A 12 -24.60 0.93 -0.03
C ILE A 12 -24.15 1.11 -1.48
N ILE A 13 -22.94 0.68 -1.85
CA ILE A 13 -22.44 0.75 -3.23
C ILE A 13 -23.33 -0.07 -4.17
N ILE A 14 -23.75 -1.27 -3.76
CA ILE A 14 -24.67 -2.11 -4.53
C ILE A 14 -26.03 -1.41 -4.70
N ILE A 15 -26.58 -0.80 -3.64
CA ILE A 15 -27.85 -0.07 -3.69
C ILE A 15 -27.72 1.14 -4.63
N ILE A 16 -26.65 1.92 -4.52
CA ILE A 16 -26.39 3.07 -5.41
C ILE A 16 -26.25 2.60 -6.86
N ALA A 17 -25.54 1.49 -7.10
CA ALA A 17 -25.43 0.90 -8.43
C ALA A 17 -26.79 0.45 -8.98
N ILE A 18 -27.68 -0.11 -8.14
CA ILE A 18 -29.06 -0.46 -8.52
C ILE A 18 -29.88 0.79 -8.83
N ILE A 19 -29.72 1.88 -8.09
CA ILE A 19 -30.46 3.12 -8.33
C ILE A 19 -29.99 3.78 -9.64
N ILE A 20 -28.68 3.81 -9.90
CA ILE A 20 -28.10 4.47 -11.08
C ILE A 20 -28.31 3.64 -12.36
N TYR A 21 -28.07 2.33 -12.31
CA TYR A 21 -28.16 1.44 -13.47
C TYR A 21 -29.52 0.73 -13.60
N GLY A 22 -30.37 0.79 -12.57
CA GLY A 22 -31.69 0.17 -12.57
C GLY A 22 -31.63 -1.33 -12.84
N LYS A 23 -32.55 -1.79 -13.69
CA LYS A 23 -32.68 -3.19 -14.15
C LYS A 23 -31.56 -3.66 -15.09
N ASP A 24 -30.62 -2.80 -15.47
CA ASP A 24 -29.57 -3.13 -16.46
C ASP A 24 -28.26 -3.61 -15.81
N LEU A 25 -28.17 -3.52 -14.48
CA LEU A 25 -27.09 -4.12 -13.67
C LEU A 25 -26.89 -5.64 -13.90
N PRO A 26 -27.94 -6.48 -14.06
CA PRO A 26 -27.79 -7.90 -14.40
C PRO A 26 -27.09 -8.11 -15.75
N GLN A 27 -27.20 -7.17 -16.69
CA GLN A 27 -26.51 -7.26 -17.98
C GLN A 27 -25.01 -6.97 -17.80
N ALA A 28 -24.65 -5.98 -16.98
CA ALA A 28 -23.26 -5.68 -16.64
C ALA A 28 -22.60 -6.87 -15.91
N ALA A 29 -23.31 -7.49 -14.97
CA ALA A 29 -22.85 -8.69 -14.29
C ALA A 29 -22.65 -9.87 -15.25
N ARG A 30 -23.56 -10.09 -16.22
CA ARG A 30 -23.40 -11.12 -17.26
C ARG A 30 -22.19 -10.88 -18.18
N LYS A 31 -21.89 -9.61 -18.49
CA LYS A 31 -20.68 -9.23 -19.26
C LYS A 31 -19.39 -9.50 -18.47
N LEU A 32 -19.37 -9.21 -17.17
CA LEU A 32 -18.22 -9.48 -16.30
C LEU A 32 -18.06 -10.97 -15.95
N ALA A 33 -19.15 -11.70 -15.74
CA ALA A 33 -19.14 -13.14 -15.46
C ALA A 33 -18.54 -13.94 -16.63
N THR A 34 -18.83 -13.53 -17.86
CA THR A 34 -18.26 -14.16 -19.07
C THR A 34 -16.79 -13.79 -19.30
N MET A 35 -16.32 -12.61 -18.86
CA MET A 35 -14.89 -12.28 -18.85
C MET A 35 -14.11 -13.06 -17.78
N TYR A 36 -14.63 -13.13 -16.55
CA TYR A 36 -13.96 -13.81 -15.43
C TYR A 36 -13.82 -15.32 -15.66
N SER A 37 -14.82 -15.95 -16.27
CA SER A 37 -14.78 -17.39 -16.59
C SER A 37 -13.74 -17.77 -17.64
N LYS A 38 -13.38 -16.85 -18.56
CA LYS A 38 -12.30 -17.06 -19.54
C LYS A 38 -10.92 -16.80 -18.93
N PHE A 39 -10.79 -15.75 -18.11
CA PHE A 39 -9.55 -15.46 -17.39
C PHE A 39 -9.14 -16.60 -16.44
N LYS A 40 -10.11 -17.19 -15.73
CA LYS A 40 -9.87 -18.38 -14.87
C LYS A 40 -9.37 -19.60 -15.65
N ARG A 41 -9.83 -19.77 -16.90
CA ARG A 41 -9.35 -20.84 -17.77
C ARG A 41 -7.91 -20.57 -18.25
N GLN A 42 -7.57 -19.32 -18.57
CA GLN A 42 -6.21 -18.94 -18.96
C GLN A 42 -5.18 -19.08 -17.81
N LEU A 43 -5.58 -18.84 -16.55
CA LEU A 43 -4.70 -19.10 -15.40
C LEU A 43 -4.48 -20.60 -15.12
N THR A 44 -5.42 -21.46 -15.55
CA THR A 44 -5.26 -22.91 -15.41
C THR A 44 -4.19 -23.43 -16.37
N ASP A 45 -4.06 -22.82 -17.56
CA ASP A 45 -3.04 -23.19 -18.56
C ASP A 45 -1.64 -22.68 -18.16
N VAL A 46 -1.55 -21.48 -17.56
CA VAL A 46 -0.29 -20.92 -17.04
C VAL A 46 0.28 -21.77 -15.89
N ARG A 47 -0.58 -22.39 -15.09
CA ARG A 47 -0.22 -23.30 -13.99
C ARG A 47 0.47 -24.58 -14.46
N GLU A 48 0.14 -25.11 -15.64
CA GLU A 48 0.78 -26.33 -16.16
C GLU A 48 2.17 -26.07 -16.77
N GLU A 49 2.38 -24.89 -17.37
CA GLU A 49 3.70 -24.48 -17.90
C GLU A 49 4.69 -24.15 -16.76
N ILE A 50 4.26 -23.42 -15.73
CA ILE A 50 5.11 -23.03 -14.59
C ILE A 50 5.61 -24.27 -13.82
N SER A 51 4.81 -25.34 -13.73
CA SER A 51 5.21 -26.57 -13.05
C SER A 51 6.29 -27.36 -13.79
N ARG A 52 6.53 -27.07 -15.08
CA ARG A 52 7.48 -27.83 -15.92
C ARG A 52 8.87 -27.22 -16.03
N GLN A 53 9.10 -26.02 -15.49
CA GLN A 53 10.38 -25.32 -15.66
C GLN A 53 11.02 -24.79 -14.38
N ILE A 54 10.52 -25.15 -13.18
CA ILE A 54 11.21 -24.79 -11.93
C ILE A 54 11.80 -26.05 -11.28
N PRO A 55 13.04 -26.45 -11.64
CA PRO A 55 13.82 -27.38 -10.84
C PRO A 55 14.07 -26.75 -9.47
N MET A 56 13.34 -27.22 -8.46
CA MET A 56 13.41 -26.72 -7.07
C MET A 56 14.78 -26.95 -6.41
N ASP A 57 15.64 -27.72 -7.07
CA ASP A 57 17.06 -27.95 -6.78
C ASP A 57 17.95 -26.74 -7.11
N GLU A 58 17.59 -25.92 -8.10
CA GLU A 58 18.31 -24.66 -8.39
C GLU A 58 17.96 -23.57 -7.38
N ILE A 59 16.71 -23.51 -6.90
CA ILE A 59 16.30 -22.54 -5.87
C ILE A 59 17.03 -22.80 -4.55
N ARG A 60 17.16 -24.07 -4.12
CA ARG A 60 17.87 -24.39 -2.87
C ARG A 60 19.38 -24.15 -2.98
N ASN A 61 19.99 -24.35 -4.15
CA ASN A 61 21.42 -24.16 -4.35
C ASN A 61 21.80 -22.69 -4.58
N THR A 62 20.90 -21.90 -5.20
CA THR A 62 21.00 -20.42 -5.25
C THR A 62 20.61 -19.76 -3.92
N MET A 63 19.87 -20.46 -3.05
CA MET A 63 19.58 -20.05 -1.67
C MET A 63 20.44 -20.74 -0.61
N ASN A 64 21.57 -21.36 -0.97
CA ASN A 64 22.71 -21.36 -0.06
C ASN A 64 23.38 -19.97 -0.14
N VAL A 65 22.59 -18.94 0.17
CA VAL A 65 23.12 -17.64 0.56
C VAL A 65 23.75 -17.91 1.91
N ASP A 66 25.06 -18.11 1.91
CA ASP A 66 25.90 -17.90 3.08
C ASP A 66 25.62 -16.45 3.50
N LEU A 67 24.61 -16.26 4.34
CA LEU A 67 24.23 -14.96 4.87
C LEU A 67 25.36 -14.60 5.83
N PRO A 68 26.31 -13.69 5.50
CA PRO A 68 26.97 -13.00 6.58
C PRO A 68 25.83 -12.38 7.39
N SER A 69 25.72 -12.74 8.66
CA SER A 69 24.93 -12.01 9.63
C SER A 69 25.56 -10.61 9.77
N GLY A 70 25.34 -9.78 8.76
CA GLY A 70 25.66 -8.36 8.68
C GLY A 70 24.38 -7.54 8.83
N PRO A 71 24.45 -6.34 9.44
CA PRO A 71 23.27 -5.60 9.84
C PRO A 71 22.58 -5.02 8.61
N GLY A 72 21.49 -5.63 8.12
CA GLY A 72 20.91 -5.17 6.86
C GLY A 72 19.55 -5.75 6.45
N GLY A 73 18.64 -6.02 7.39
CA GLY A 73 17.34 -6.58 7.03
C GLY A 73 16.17 -6.24 7.96
N GLU A 74 16.33 -5.34 8.93
CA GLU A 74 15.22 -4.95 9.79
C GLU A 74 14.49 -3.74 9.17
N PRO A 75 13.15 -3.72 9.11
CA PRO A 75 12.40 -2.55 8.67
C PRO A 75 12.82 -1.32 9.50
N PRO A 76 12.89 -0.13 8.89
CA PRO A 76 13.33 1.06 9.61
C PRO A 76 12.49 1.30 10.86
N THR A 77 13.14 1.63 11.98
CA THR A 77 12.40 1.93 13.21
C THR A 77 11.56 3.18 13.04
N THR A 78 10.42 3.25 13.73
CA THR A 78 9.55 4.45 13.68
C THR A 78 10.32 5.70 14.15
N PRO A 79 10.22 6.84 13.45
CA PRO A 79 10.84 8.09 13.90
C PRO A 79 10.30 8.47 15.27
N THR A 80 11.17 8.93 16.17
CA THR A 80 10.81 9.34 17.53
C THR A 80 10.89 10.87 17.69
N LEU A 81 10.29 11.40 18.76
CA LEU A 81 10.31 12.83 19.10
C LEU A 81 9.87 13.77 17.96
N LEU A 82 8.84 13.37 17.19
CA LEU A 82 8.24 14.28 16.22
C LEU A 82 7.62 15.48 16.94
N THR A 83 8.14 16.67 16.69
CA THR A 83 7.63 17.93 17.23
C THR A 83 7.33 18.89 16.09
N ALA A 84 6.24 19.65 16.24
CA ALA A 84 5.85 20.71 15.33
C ALA A 84 5.85 22.03 16.10
N SER A 85 6.68 22.98 15.67
CA SER A 85 6.80 24.30 16.27
C SER A 85 6.38 25.37 15.26
N PRO A 86 5.43 26.26 15.58
CA PRO A 86 5.09 27.36 14.71
C PRO A 86 6.27 28.35 14.59
N SER A 87 6.55 28.85 13.39
CA SER A 87 7.64 29.79 13.10
C SER A 87 7.20 30.84 12.09
N GLU A 88 7.05 32.09 12.52
CA GLU A 88 6.61 33.25 11.72
C GLU A 88 5.29 33.05 10.95
N SER A 89 5.32 32.35 9.82
CA SER A 89 4.16 31.98 8.99
C SER A 89 4.20 30.53 8.50
N ASN A 90 5.14 29.74 9.01
CA ASN A 90 5.41 28.36 8.63
C ASN A 90 5.35 27.45 9.88
N VAL A 91 5.35 26.14 9.68
CA VAL A 91 5.50 25.17 10.78
C VAL A 91 6.80 24.39 10.61
N LEU A 92 7.71 24.50 11.57
CA LEU A 92 8.94 23.70 11.62
C LEU A 92 8.65 22.35 12.28
N LEU A 93 8.85 21.27 11.53
CA LEU A 93 8.80 19.91 12.04
C LEU A 93 10.22 19.41 12.27
N THR A 94 10.47 18.77 13.43
CA THR A 94 11.73 18.09 13.73
C THR A 94 11.47 16.70 14.31
N TRP A 95 12.34 15.74 14.02
CA TRP A 95 12.25 14.36 14.51
C TRP A 95 13.62 13.72 14.65
N ASN A 96 13.71 12.60 15.39
CA ASN A 96 14.94 11.83 15.52
C ASN A 96 15.14 10.84 14.37
N ALA A 97 16.41 10.54 14.08
CA ALA A 97 16.79 9.54 13.10
C ALA A 97 16.22 8.15 13.43
N SER A 98 15.80 7.44 12.39
CA SER A 98 15.27 6.08 12.41
C SER A 98 16.37 5.14 12.00
N ILE A 99 16.61 4.10 12.78
CA ILE A 99 17.64 3.11 12.45
C ILE A 99 17.17 2.38 11.19
N GLY A 100 18.00 2.41 10.14
CA GLY A 100 17.67 1.82 8.83
C GLY A 100 16.90 2.75 7.88
N ALA A 101 16.56 3.99 8.26
CA ALA A 101 15.93 4.95 7.34
C ALA A 101 16.96 5.89 6.72
N SER A 102 16.97 6.00 5.40
CA SER A 102 17.77 6.99 4.67
C SER A 102 17.02 8.28 4.36
N THR A 103 15.68 8.23 4.36
CA THR A 103 14.82 9.34 3.96
C THR A 103 13.48 9.30 4.66
N TYR A 104 12.80 10.45 4.74
CA TYR A 104 11.50 10.61 5.36
C TYR A 104 10.45 11.14 4.37
N THR A 105 9.19 10.78 4.64
CA THR A 105 8.01 11.34 4.00
C THR A 105 7.20 12.09 5.05
N VAL A 106 6.95 13.37 4.81
CA VAL A 106 6.18 14.23 5.71
C VAL A 106 4.74 14.27 5.24
N ARG A 107 3.80 14.11 6.17
CA ARG A 107 2.36 14.16 5.91
C ARG A 107 1.69 15.14 6.85
N ARG A 108 0.65 15.82 6.34
CA ARG A 108 -0.18 16.78 7.10
C ARG A 108 -1.65 16.44 6.93
N SER A 109 -2.44 16.68 7.98
CA SER A 109 -3.90 16.59 7.94
C SER A 109 -4.50 17.81 8.65
N ALA A 110 -5.62 18.37 8.14
CA ALA A 110 -6.25 19.53 8.77
C ALA A 110 -7.18 19.16 9.95
N GLY A 111 -7.39 17.86 10.18
CA GLY A 111 -8.12 17.34 11.33
C GLY A 111 -7.80 15.88 11.60
N SER A 112 -8.04 15.43 12.83
CA SER A 112 -7.80 14.03 13.22
C SER A 112 -8.63 13.00 12.42
N GLN A 113 -9.70 13.45 11.75
CA GLN A 113 -10.57 12.62 10.91
C GLN A 113 -10.32 12.83 9.40
N GLU A 114 -9.44 13.76 9.02
CA GLU A 114 -9.13 14.02 7.62
C GLU A 114 -7.95 13.16 7.14
N PRO A 115 -7.92 12.81 5.83
CA PRO A 115 -6.83 12.02 5.28
C PRO A 115 -5.49 12.78 5.32
N TRP A 116 -4.43 12.07 5.69
CA TRP A 116 -3.07 12.58 5.67
C TRP A 116 -2.57 12.76 4.25
N LEU A 117 -2.39 14.01 3.83
CA LEU A 117 -1.79 14.36 2.55
C LEU A 117 -0.27 14.34 2.66
N ILE A 118 0.39 13.85 1.63
CA ILE A 118 1.85 13.93 1.53
C ILE A 118 2.19 15.37 1.15
N VAL A 119 2.99 16.03 2.00
CA VAL A 119 3.44 17.42 1.77
C VAL A 119 4.90 17.47 1.32
N ALA A 120 5.69 16.44 1.67
CA ALA A 120 7.07 16.28 1.18
C ALA A 120 7.51 14.81 1.19
N MET A 121 8.44 14.46 0.29
CA MET A 121 9.00 13.12 0.14
C MET A 121 10.52 13.18 0.01
N ASN A 122 11.19 12.06 0.29
CA ASN A 122 12.64 11.89 0.11
C ASN A 122 13.48 12.91 0.90
N ILE A 123 13.01 13.32 2.09
CA ILE A 123 13.75 14.26 2.94
C ILE A 123 14.89 13.50 3.64
N PRO A 124 16.17 13.79 3.36
CA PRO A 124 17.29 13.16 4.06
C PRO A 124 17.58 13.83 5.40
N GLU A 125 17.05 15.04 5.61
CA GLU A 125 17.20 15.83 6.82
C GLU A 125 16.27 15.35 7.93
N LEU A 126 16.59 15.75 9.16
CA LEU A 126 15.80 15.46 10.37
C LEU A 126 14.85 16.61 10.74
N ALA A 127 14.64 17.53 9.80
CA ALA A 127 13.75 18.67 9.93
C ALA A 127 13.09 18.98 8.59
N TRP A 128 11.91 19.57 8.62
CA TRP A 128 11.22 20.08 7.43
C TRP A 128 10.32 21.26 7.80
N THR A 129 10.25 22.26 6.93
CA THR A 129 9.42 23.46 7.14
C THR A 129 8.21 23.42 6.21
N ASP A 130 7.02 23.44 6.80
CA ASP A 130 5.72 23.54 6.13
C ASP A 130 5.39 25.01 5.86
N THR A 131 5.33 25.39 4.58
CA THR A 131 5.02 26.76 4.11
C THR A 131 3.64 26.86 3.48
#